data_AF-A0A1M6E9A9-F1
#
_entry.id   AF-A0A1M6E9A9-F1
#
_cell.length_a   1.000
_cell.length_b   1.000
_cell.length_c   1.000
_cell.angle_alpha   90.00
_cell.angle_beta   90.00
_cell.angle_gamma   90.00
#
_symmetry.space_group_name_H-M   'P 1'
#
loop_
_entity.id
_entity.type
_entity.pdbx_description
1 polymer ?
#
loop_
_entity_poly.entity_id
_entity_poly.type
_entity_poly.pdbx_seq_one_letter_code
_entity_poly.pdbx_strand_id
1 'polypeptide(L)'
;MGSGLIAFGLERLRQGGVDTVVTYGDPAFYGRLGFAALDPDAAPPPHPLSQPVGWIGQALDGGAVRPLPGPLKTVPAFDRPDIW
;
A
#
# COMPACT_ATOMS: atom_id res chain seq x y z
N MET A 1 -15.91 -12.24 0.25
CA MET A 1 -15.10 -13.01 -0.72
C MET A 1 -13.86 -12.25 -1.22
N GLY A 2 -13.87 -10.91 -1.35
CA GLY A 2 -12.68 -10.16 -1.79
C GLY A 2 -11.47 -10.16 -0.84
N SER A 3 -11.69 -10.21 0.48
CA SER A 3 -10.61 -10.19 1.48
C SER A 3 -9.72 -11.43 1.49
N GLY A 4 -10.24 -12.60 1.09
CA GLY A 4 -9.50 -13.87 1.11
C GLY A 4 -8.36 -13.91 0.10
N LEU A 5 -8.56 -13.34 -1.10
CA LEU A 5 -7.52 -13.26 -2.12
C LEU A 5 -6.39 -12.31 -1.70
N ILE A 6 -6.74 -11.18 -1.08
CA ILE A 6 -5.76 -10.20 -0.60
C ILE A 6 -4.94 -10.81 0.53
N ALA A 7 -5.58 -11.45 1.51
CA ALA A 7 -4.87 -12.12 2.60
C ALA A 7 -3.89 -13.20 2.08
N PHE A 8 -4.32 -14.00 1.10
CA PHE A 8 -3.44 -14.98 0.45
C PHE A 8 -2.26 -14.30 -0.28
N GLY A 9 -2.51 -13.20 -1.00
CA GLY A 9 -1.46 -12.43 -1.66
C GLY A 9 -0.44 -11.83 -0.69
N LEU A 10 -0.90 -11.26 0.42
CA LEU A 10 -0.05 -10.72 1.49
C LEU A 10 0.87 -11.79 2.07
N GLU A 11 0.33 -12.98 2.34
CA GLU A 11 1.12 -14.09 2.86
C GLU A 11 2.17 -14.58 1.85
N ARG A 12 1.86 -14.58 0.56
CA ARG A 12 2.83 -14.89 -0.50
C ARG A 12 3.94 -13.84 -0.60
N LEU A 13 3.60 -12.56 -0.51
CA LEU A 13 4.57 -11.47 -0.50
C LEU A 13 5.49 -11.55 0.72
N ARG A 14 4.92 -11.87 1.89
CA ARG A 14 5.68 -12.08 3.13
C ARG A 14 6.68 -13.23 2.98
N GLN A 15 6.24 -14.36 2.41
CA GLN A 15 7.11 -15.51 2.13
C GLN A 15 8.20 -15.18 1.09
N GLY A 16 7.94 -14.23 0.19
CA GLY A 16 8.90 -13.71 -0.78
C GLY A 16 9.90 -12.70 -0.22
N GLY A 17 9.85 -12.38 1.08
CA GLY A 17 10.74 -11.42 1.72
C GLY A 17 10.37 -9.96 1.48
N VAL A 18 9.12 -9.66 1.13
CA VAL A 18 8.64 -8.27 1.03
C VAL A 18 8.40 -7.71 2.43
N ASP A 19 8.98 -6.56 2.72
CA ASP A 19 8.85 -5.91 4.04
C ASP A 19 7.56 -5.11 4.19
N THR A 20 7.11 -4.43 3.13
CA THR A 20 5.99 -3.48 3.19
C THR A 20 5.17 -3.52 1.92
N VAL A 21 3.85 -3.40 2.06
CA VAL A 21 2.89 -3.27 0.96
C VAL A 21 2.17 -1.94 1.09
N VAL A 22 2.10 -1.22 -0.01
CA VAL A 22 1.40 0.07 -0.11
C VAL A 22 0.35 -0.02 -1.21
N THR A 23 -0.81 0.56 -0.98
CA THR A 23 -1.91 0.61 -1.95
C THR A 23 -2.64 1.94 -1.86
N TYR A 24 -3.34 2.27 -2.94
CA TYR A 24 -4.28 3.37 -2.97
C TYR A 24 -5.70 2.81 -3.04
N GLY A 25 -6.55 3.09 -2.06
CA GLY A 25 -7.89 2.52 -1.98
C GLY A 25 -8.65 2.88 -0.70
N ASP A 26 -9.80 2.22 -0.47
CA ASP A 26 -10.68 2.53 0.66
C ASP A 26 -10.14 2.00 2.01
N PRO A 27 -9.81 2.88 2.98
CA PRO A 27 -9.37 2.47 4.31
C PRO A 27 -10.37 1.61 5.07
N ALA A 28 -11.68 1.77 4.84
CA ALA A 28 -12.71 0.98 5.52
C ALA A 28 -12.71 -0.50 5.07
N PHE A 29 -12.26 -0.76 3.84
CA PHE A 29 -12.12 -2.10 3.29
C PHE A 29 -10.77 -2.72 3.69
N TYR A 30 -9.67 -2.02 3.42
CA TYR A 30 -8.31 -2.52 3.65
C TYR A 30 -7.88 -2.48 5.12
N GLY A 31 -8.45 -1.60 5.94
CA GLY A 31 -8.17 -1.54 7.38
C GLY A 31 -8.53 -2.83 8.12
N ARG A 32 -9.50 -3.61 7.58
CA ARG A 32 -9.85 -4.94 8.08
C ARG A 32 -8.73 -5.98 7.90
N LEU A 33 -7.75 -5.67 7.03
CA LEU A 33 -6.60 -6.50 6.70
C LEU A 33 -5.30 -5.95 7.31
N GLY A 34 -5.37 -4.98 8.21
CA GLY A 34 -4.19 -4.40 8.88
C GLY A 34 -3.52 -3.24 8.14
N PHE A 35 -4.10 -2.75 7.03
CA PHE A 35 -3.63 -1.52 6.40
C PHE A 35 -3.96 -0.30 7.26
N ALA A 36 -3.04 0.65 7.32
CA ALA A 36 -3.21 1.93 7.98
C ALA A 36 -2.84 3.08 7.03
N ALA A 37 -3.38 4.27 7.29
CA ALA A 37 -3.00 5.48 6.57
C ALA A 37 -1.50 5.73 6.67
N LEU A 38 -0.88 6.03 5.54
CA LEU A 38 0.52 6.41 5.46
C LEU A 38 0.64 7.92 5.35
N ASP A 39 1.71 8.44 5.95
CA ASP A 39 2.15 9.80 5.70
C ASP A 39 2.78 9.87 4.29
N PRO A 40 2.24 10.69 3.37
CA PRO A 40 2.85 10.89 2.05
C PRO A 40 4.29 11.42 2.11
N ASP A 41 4.70 12.11 3.17
CA ASP A 41 6.09 12.54 3.33
C ASP A 41 7.02 11.37 3.71
N ALA A 42 6.51 10.39 4.46
CA ALA A 42 7.26 9.20 4.84
C ALA A 42 7.26 8.12 3.76
N ALA A 43 6.24 8.09 2.91
CA ALA A 43 6.12 7.20 1.76
C ALA A 43 5.54 7.97 0.57
N PRO A 44 6.38 8.66 -0.22
CA PRO A 44 5.90 9.50 -1.30
C PRO A 44 5.21 8.67 -2.39
N PRO A 45 3.95 8.99 -2.75
CA PRO A 45 3.23 8.30 -3.81
C PRO A 45 3.87 8.59 -5.18
N PRO A 46 3.70 7.70 -6.17
CA PRO A 46 4.22 7.89 -7.52
C PRO A 46 3.63 9.12 -8.22
N HIS A 47 2.38 9.46 -7.92
CA HIS A 47 1.64 10.58 -8.49
C HIS A 47 0.89 11.33 -7.39
N PRO A 48 0.52 12.62 -7.62
CA PRO A 48 -0.34 13.36 -6.71
C PRO A 48 -1.65 12.62 -6.46
N LEU A 49 -2.03 12.49 -5.19
CA LEU A 49 -3.21 11.72 -4.79
C LEU A 49 -4.47 12.57 -4.88
N SER A 50 -5.50 12.07 -5.54
CA SER A 50 -6.83 12.71 -5.57
C SER A 50 -7.52 12.63 -4.20
N GLN A 51 -7.27 11.57 -3.43
CA GLN A 51 -7.83 11.35 -2.09
C GLN A 51 -6.74 10.89 -1.12
N PRO A 52 -6.02 11.79 -0.43
CA PRO A 52 -4.89 11.42 0.43
C PRO A 52 -5.20 10.36 1.49
N VAL A 53 -6.45 10.30 1.97
CA VAL A 53 -6.91 9.29 2.94
C VAL A 53 -6.82 7.86 2.42
N GLY A 54 -6.85 7.66 1.09
CA GLY A 54 -6.76 6.35 0.47
C GLY A 54 -5.33 5.82 0.36
N TRP A 55 -4.32 6.62 0.74
CA TRP A 55 -2.93 6.19 0.77
C TRP A 55 -2.66 5.38 2.03
N ILE A 56 -2.57 4.07 1.86
CA ILE A 56 -2.53 3.14 2.97
C ILE A 56 -1.48 2.05 2.75
N GLY A 57 -0.92 1.53 3.84
CA GLY A 57 0.07 0.47 3.78
C GLY A 57 0.11 -0.37 5.05
N GLN A 58 0.84 -1.47 4.97
CA GLN A 58 1.16 -2.31 6.12
C GLN A 58 2.56 -2.92 5.97
N ALA A 59 3.22 -3.13 7.11
CA ALA A 59 4.43 -3.95 7.15
C ALA A 59 4.02 -5.42 7.26
N LEU A 60 4.67 -6.28 6.48
CA LEU A 60 4.39 -7.72 6.48
C LEU A 60 5.16 -8.48 7.57
N ASP A 61 6.11 -7.83 8.23
CA ASP A 61 6.84 -8.34 9.40
C ASP A 61 6.05 -8.17 10.73
N GLY A 62 4.85 -7.58 10.66
CA GLY A 62 4.00 -7.29 11.82
C GLY A 62 4.44 -6.04 12.60
N GLY A 63 5.44 -5.31 12.11
CA GLY A 63 5.90 -4.06 12.68
C GLY A 63 5.17 -2.84 12.12
N ALA A 64 5.76 -1.66 12.37
CA ALA A 64 5.33 -0.42 11.74
C ALA A 64 5.94 -0.29 10.34
N VAL A 65 5.21 0.34 9.43
CA VAL A 65 5.76 0.72 8.11
C VAL A 65 6.93 1.67 8.33
N ARG A 66 8.09 1.29 7.80
CA ARG A 66 9.29 2.13 7.83
C ARG A 66 9.20 3.17 6.73
N PRO A 67 9.78 4.38 6.91
CA PRO A 67 9.83 5.36 5.84
C PRO A 67 10.45 4.77 4.58
N LEU A 68 9.81 5.00 3.43
CA LEU A 68 10.21 4.52 2.12
C LEU A 68 10.87 5.69 1.38
N PRO A 69 12.20 5.69 1.22
CA PRO A 69 12.89 6.85 0.66
C PRO A 69 12.61 7.00 -0.84
N GLY A 70 12.12 8.18 -1.22
CA GLY A 70 11.85 8.56 -2.60
C GLY A 70 10.46 8.15 -3.10
N PRO A 71 10.05 8.66 -4.26
CA PRO A 71 8.75 8.30 -4.85
C PRO A 71 8.72 6.81 -5.14
N LEU A 72 7.70 6.15 -4.60
CA LEU A 72 7.41 4.78 -4.94
C LEU A 72 7.20 4.66 -6.45
N LYS A 73 7.72 3.60 -7.04
CA LYS A 73 7.51 3.30 -8.46
C LYS A 73 6.40 2.28 -8.57
N THR A 74 5.43 2.58 -9.40
CA THR A 74 4.38 1.63 -9.77
C THR A 74 4.74 0.91 -11.06
N VAL A 75 4.05 -0.19 -11.35
CA VAL A 75 4.20 -0.87 -12.64
C VAL A 75 3.68 0.02 -13.78
N PRO A 76 4.21 -0.06 -15.00
CA PRO A 76 3.84 0.85 -16.10
C PRO A 76 2.34 0.94 -16.39
N ALA A 77 1.59 -0.14 -16.17
CA ALA A 77 0.14 -0.16 -16.37
C ALA A 77 -0.63 0.78 -15.41
N PHE A 78 -0.05 1.05 -14.24
CA PHE A 78 -0.58 1.96 -13.23
C PHE A 78 0.18 3.29 -13.16
N ASP A 79 1.15 3.52 -14.03
CA ASP A 79 1.90 4.78 -14.11
C ASP A 79 1.12 5.84 -14.89
N ARG A 80 -0.09 6.13 -14.39
CA ARG A 80 -1.06 7.02 -15.03
C ARG A 80 -1.73 7.88 -13.96
N PRO A 81 -1.58 9.22 -13.98
CA PRO A 81 -2.03 10.09 -12.89
C PRO A 81 -3.56 10.09 -12.68
N ASP A 82 -4.36 9.72 -13.68
CA ASP A 82 -5.83 9.70 -13.62
C ASP A 82 -6.43 8.66 -12.65
N ILE A 83 -5.61 7.72 -12.18
CA ILE A 83 -6.03 6.65 -11.25
C ILE A 83 -5.41 6.78 -9.84
N TRP A 84 -4.71 7.88 -9.55
CA TRP A 84 -4.12 8.21 -8.25
C TRP A 84 -4.88 9.33 -7.53
#